data_AF-A0A2E9LVJ9-F1
#
_entry.id   AF-A0A2E9LVJ9-F1
#
_cell.length_a   1.000
_cell.length_b   1.000
_cell.length_c   1.000
_cell.angle_alpha   90.00
_cell.angle_beta   90.00
_cell.angle_gamma   90.00
#
_symmetry.space_group_name_H-M   'P 1'
#
loop_
_entity.id
_entity.type
_entity.pdbx_description
1 polymer ?
#
loop_
_entity_poly.entity_id
_entity_poly.type
_entity_poly.pdbx_seq_one_letter_code
_entity_poly.pdbx_strand_id
1 'polypeptide(L)'
;GKKQHCAKSLEDAFDMIHERSGENPLQKFIDAITEAAPCEETTRIRMGAVNVPKAVDSSPSRRLDVALRNLAIGSASATRKSKRSLTMGVISELTKAADGDINSYAVGKRHEVERIAASAR
;
A
#
# COMPACT_ATOMS: atom_id res chain seq x y z
N GLY A 1 -16.36 -15.90 10.64
CA GLY A 1 -14.92 -16.07 10.95
C GLY A 1 -14.09 -14.86 10.51
N LYS A 2 -12.78 -14.79 10.85
CA LYS A 2 -11.90 -13.63 10.52
C LYS A 2 -11.84 -13.33 9.01
N LYS A 3 -11.72 -14.38 8.17
CA LYS A 3 -11.74 -14.27 6.70
C LYS A 3 -13.02 -13.61 6.18
N GLN A 4 -14.18 -14.09 6.64
CA GLN A 4 -15.49 -13.56 6.23
C GLN A 4 -15.69 -12.10 6.65
N HIS A 5 -15.22 -11.73 7.85
CA HIS A 5 -15.29 -10.34 8.31
C HIS A 5 -14.49 -9.40 7.40
N CYS A 6 -13.25 -9.78 7.04
CA CYS A 6 -12.43 -8.98 6.13
C CYS A 6 -13.02 -8.90 4.73
N ALA A 7 -13.54 -10.02 4.20
CA ALA A 7 -14.19 -10.05 2.88
C ALA A 7 -15.39 -9.09 2.83
N LYS A 8 -16.29 -9.20 3.82
CA LYS A 8 -17.46 -8.32 3.92
C LYS A 8 -17.07 -6.84 4.05
N SER A 9 -16.05 -6.54 4.87
CA SER A 9 -15.56 -5.16 5.02
C SER A 9 -14.97 -4.58 3.73
N LEU A 10 -14.43 -5.43 2.83
CA LEU A 10 -13.91 -5.01 1.54
C LEU A 10 -15.03 -4.81 0.52
N GLU A 11 -16.01 -5.72 0.50
CA GLU A 11 -17.24 -5.59 -0.32
C GLU A 11 -17.97 -4.29 0.02
N ASP A 12 -18.27 -4.06 1.31
CA ASP A 12 -18.90 -2.83 1.80
C ASP A 12 -18.10 -1.56 1.42
N ALA A 13 -16.77 -1.67 1.34
CA ALA A 13 -15.90 -0.56 0.96
C ALA A 13 -15.99 -0.25 -0.54
N PHE A 14 -16.06 -1.27 -1.39
CA PHE A 14 -16.22 -1.10 -2.83
C PHE A 14 -17.58 -0.50 -3.18
N ASP A 15 -18.66 -0.92 -2.51
CA ASP A 15 -19.99 -0.35 -2.69
C ASP A 15 -19.99 1.15 -2.36
N MET A 16 -19.42 1.54 -1.21
CA MET A 16 -19.32 2.95 -0.84
C MET A 16 -18.40 3.78 -1.74
N ILE A 17 -17.32 3.18 -2.29
CA ILE A 17 -16.45 3.85 -3.26
C ILE A 17 -17.23 4.12 -4.55
N HIS A 18 -18.01 3.15 -5.02
CA HIS A 18 -18.85 3.30 -6.20
C HIS A 18 -19.91 4.39 -6.00
N GLU A 19 -20.61 4.39 -4.86
CA GLU A 19 -21.61 5.41 -4.52
C GLU A 19 -21.03 6.84 -4.49
N ARG A 20 -19.78 7.00 -4.02
CA ARG A 20 -19.13 8.31 -3.91
C ARG A 20 -18.53 8.82 -5.21
N SER A 21 -17.85 7.94 -5.94
CA SER A 21 -17.04 8.33 -7.10
C SER A 21 -17.78 8.15 -8.42
N GLY A 22 -18.83 7.32 -8.47
CA GLY A 22 -19.50 6.90 -9.71
C GLY A 22 -18.65 6.00 -10.62
N GLU A 23 -17.38 5.78 -10.29
CA GLU A 23 -16.43 4.97 -11.04
C GLU A 23 -16.48 3.50 -10.63
N ASN A 24 -15.89 2.63 -11.45
CA ASN A 24 -15.75 1.22 -11.12
C ASN A 24 -14.75 1.06 -9.94
N PRO A 25 -15.18 0.54 -8.78
CA PRO A 25 -14.31 0.41 -7.60
C PRO A 25 -13.12 -0.53 -7.84
N LEU A 26 -13.25 -1.51 -8.76
CA LEU A 26 -12.15 -2.39 -9.13
C LEU A 26 -11.04 -1.65 -9.88
N GLN A 27 -11.40 -0.66 -10.70
CA GLN A 27 -10.41 0.15 -11.40
C GLN A 27 -9.61 0.99 -10.40
N LYS A 28 -10.28 1.70 -9.49
CA LYS A 28 -9.60 2.42 -8.40
C LYS A 28 -8.71 1.52 -7.56
N PHE A 29 -9.12 0.28 -7.33
CA PHE A 29 -8.30 -0.70 -6.62
C PHE A 29 -7.00 -1.04 -7.40
N ILE A 30 -7.09 -1.23 -8.71
CA ILE A 30 -5.93 -1.47 -9.58
C ILE A 30 -5.01 -0.25 -9.61
N ASP A 31 -5.58 0.95 -9.71
CA ASP A 31 -4.81 2.20 -9.73
C ASP A 31 -4.06 2.38 -8.41
N ALA A 32 -4.72 2.13 -7.27
CA ALA A 32 -4.10 2.14 -5.95
C ALA A 32 -2.95 1.12 -5.82
N ILE A 33 -3.08 -0.09 -6.38
CA ILE A 33 -2.00 -1.08 -6.37
C ILE A 33 -0.81 -0.61 -7.21
N THR A 34 -1.09 -0.08 -8.39
CA THR A 34 -0.07 0.40 -9.33
C THR A 34 0.75 1.51 -8.69
N GLU A 35 0.09 2.40 -7.97
CA GLU A 35 0.72 3.53 -7.30
C GLU A 35 1.35 3.16 -5.95
N ALA A 36 0.93 2.07 -5.30
CA ALA A 36 1.57 1.57 -4.08
C ALA A 36 2.81 0.69 -4.33
N ALA A 37 3.05 0.25 -5.57
CA ALA A 37 4.06 -0.74 -5.92
C ALA A 37 5.47 -0.13 -6.12
N PRO A 38 6.47 -0.44 -5.26
CA PRO A 38 7.84 0.05 -5.44
C PRO A 38 8.55 -0.65 -6.60
N CYS A 39 9.28 0.10 -7.42
CA CYS A 39 10.08 -0.49 -8.50
C CYS A 39 11.49 -0.88 -8.03
N GLU A 40 12.06 -0.11 -7.11
CA GLU A 40 13.39 -0.31 -6.56
C GLU A 40 13.31 -0.54 -5.04
N GLU A 41 14.12 -1.46 -4.53
CA GLU A 41 14.28 -1.77 -3.11
C GLU A 41 15.76 -1.70 -2.71
N THR A 42 16.06 -1.85 -1.42
CA THR A 42 17.45 -1.96 -0.95
C THR A 42 17.70 -3.27 -0.23
N THR A 43 18.84 -3.89 -0.54
CA THR A 43 19.37 -5.02 0.21
C THR A 43 20.63 -4.61 0.95
N ARG A 44 20.82 -5.09 2.18
CA ARG A 44 22.06 -4.84 2.92
C ARG A 44 23.11 -5.88 2.51
N ILE A 45 24.21 -5.42 1.93
CA ILE A 45 25.37 -6.26 1.62
C ILE A 45 26.42 -6.04 2.71
N ARG A 46 26.93 -7.13 3.28
CA ARG A 46 28.03 -7.06 4.24
C ARG A 46 29.36 -7.00 3.47
N MET A 47 30.09 -5.92 3.64
CA MET A 47 31.47 -5.77 3.14
C MET A 47 32.41 -5.67 4.35
N GLY A 48 33.10 -6.77 4.66
CA GLY A 48 33.93 -6.88 5.85
C GLY A 48 33.10 -6.75 7.14
N ALA A 49 33.41 -5.74 7.96
CA ALA A 49 32.72 -5.46 9.22
C ALA A 49 31.53 -4.49 9.10
N VAL A 50 31.27 -3.94 7.91
CA VAL A 50 30.23 -2.89 7.70
C VAL A 50 29.11 -3.41 6.80
N ASN A 51 27.87 -3.04 7.10
CA ASN A 51 26.71 -3.32 6.25
C ASN A 51 26.38 -2.08 5.41
N VAL A 52 26.47 -2.20 4.09
CA VAL A 52 26.19 -1.12 3.14
C VAL A 52 24.86 -1.44 2.44
N PRO A 53 23.90 -0.49 2.38
CA PRO A 53 22.71 -0.67 1.55
C PRO A 53 23.10 -0.63 0.08
N LYS A 54 22.60 -1.57 -0.72
CA LYS A 54 22.72 -1.57 -2.18
C LYS A 54 21.33 -1.59 -2.80
N ALA A 55 21.11 -0.74 -3.80
CA ALA A 55 19.88 -0.72 -4.59
C ALA A 55 19.74 -2.01 -5.41
N VAL A 56 18.53 -2.57 -5.43
CA VAL A 56 18.15 -3.75 -6.20
C VAL A 56 16.76 -3.55 -6.81
N ASP A 57 16.52 -4.15 -7.97
CA ASP A 57 15.21 -4.09 -8.62
C ASP A 57 14.21 -5.06 -7.97
N SER A 58 12.94 -4.66 -7.91
CA SER A 58 11.86 -5.50 -7.37
C SER A 58 11.21 -6.37 -8.44
N SER A 59 11.06 -7.67 -8.17
CA SER A 59 10.34 -8.58 -9.06
C SER A 59 8.84 -8.24 -9.12
N PRO A 60 8.15 -8.42 -10.27
CA PRO A 60 6.74 -8.06 -10.40
C PRO A 60 5.83 -8.69 -9.34
N SER A 61 6.04 -9.97 -8.99
CA SER A 61 5.30 -10.63 -7.91
C SER A 61 5.52 -9.95 -6.56
N ARG A 62 6.77 -9.58 -6.26
CA ARG A 62 7.11 -8.89 -5.00
C ARG A 62 6.50 -7.48 -4.95
N ARG A 63 6.44 -6.77 -6.07
CA ARG A 63 5.80 -5.46 -6.18
C ARG A 63 4.34 -5.52 -5.72
N LEU A 64 3.60 -6.51 -6.22
CA LEU A 64 2.20 -6.76 -5.83
C LEU A 64 2.08 -7.13 -4.35
N ASP A 65 2.90 -8.06 -3.85
CA ASP A 65 2.85 -8.48 -2.45
C ASP A 65 3.14 -7.33 -1.48
N VAL A 66 4.12 -6.48 -1.82
CA VAL A 66 4.48 -5.31 -1.01
C VAL A 66 3.36 -4.27 -1.03
N ALA A 67 2.79 -3.98 -2.20
CA ALA A 67 1.67 -3.04 -2.34
C ALA A 67 0.46 -3.49 -1.52
N LEU A 68 0.01 -4.74 -1.69
CA LEU A 68 -1.14 -5.30 -0.97
C LEU A 68 -0.90 -5.32 0.55
N ARG A 69 0.31 -5.71 0.97
CA ARG A 69 0.68 -5.71 2.39
C ARG A 69 0.60 -4.30 2.98
N ASN A 70 1.15 -3.30 2.29
CA ASN A 70 1.17 -1.93 2.79
C ASN A 70 -0.24 -1.32 2.81
N LEU A 71 -1.07 -1.57 1.80
CA LEU A 71 -2.49 -1.14 1.80
C LEU A 71 -3.27 -1.75 2.98
N ALA A 72 -3.05 -3.04 3.27
CA ALA A 72 -3.68 -3.71 4.41
C ALA A 72 -3.20 -3.13 5.75
N ILE A 73 -1.90 -2.86 5.90
CA ILE A 73 -1.33 -2.22 7.09
C ILE A 73 -1.88 -0.80 7.26
N GLY A 74 -1.94 -0.01 6.18
CA GLY A 74 -2.50 1.35 6.17
C GLY A 74 -3.96 1.34 6.64
N SER A 75 -4.78 0.48 6.04
CA SER A 75 -6.20 0.30 6.40
C SER A 75 -6.39 -0.11 7.86
N ALA A 76 -5.58 -1.05 8.36
CA ALA A 76 -5.64 -1.50 9.76
C ALA A 76 -5.08 -0.45 10.74
N SER A 77 -4.09 0.34 10.33
CA SER A 77 -3.52 1.41 11.15
C SER A 77 -4.50 2.57 11.32
N ALA A 78 -5.32 2.86 10.30
CA ALA A 78 -6.33 3.91 10.32
C ALA A 78 -7.49 3.63 11.31
N THR A 79 -7.73 2.37 11.64
CA THR A 79 -8.72 1.97 12.65
C THR A 79 -8.14 1.89 14.06
N ARG A 80 -6.83 1.68 14.18
CA ARG A 80 -6.17 1.52 15.47
C ARG A 80 -6.30 2.81 16.29
N LYS A 81 -6.89 2.70 17.49
CA LYS A 81 -7.17 3.82 18.41
C LYS A 81 -8.14 4.89 17.85
N SER A 82 -8.88 4.57 16.78
CA SER A 82 -9.88 5.43 16.17
C SER A 82 -11.28 4.84 16.34
N LYS A 83 -12.31 5.69 16.25
CA LYS A 83 -13.72 5.25 16.17
C LYS A 83 -14.11 4.76 14.78
N ARG A 84 -13.20 4.83 13.80
CA ARG A 84 -13.45 4.44 12.40
C ARG A 84 -13.51 2.92 12.25
N SER A 85 -14.48 2.43 11.47
CA SER A 85 -14.58 1.03 11.08
C SER A 85 -13.48 0.64 10.09
N LEU A 86 -13.25 -0.67 9.94
CA LEU A 86 -12.31 -1.22 8.95
C LEU A 86 -12.67 -0.78 7.53
N THR A 87 -13.95 -0.81 7.19
CA THR A 87 -14.47 -0.34 5.90
C THR A 87 -14.07 1.11 5.63
N MET A 88 -14.21 2.00 6.60
CA MET A 88 -13.81 3.41 6.46
C MET A 88 -12.30 3.59 6.34
N GLY A 89 -11.52 2.73 7.01
CA GLY A 89 -10.07 2.68 6.85
C GLY A 89 -9.67 2.28 5.43
N VAL A 90 -10.28 1.24 4.88
CA VAL A 90 -10.05 0.74 3.51
C VAL A 90 -10.42 1.81 2.47
N ILE A 91 -11.57 2.47 2.60
CA ILE A 91 -11.99 3.53 1.68
C ILE A 91 -11.00 4.69 1.68
N SER A 92 -10.61 5.16 2.87
CA SER A 92 -9.68 6.28 2.99
C SER A 92 -8.30 5.93 2.42
N GLU A 93 -7.85 4.69 2.59
CA GLU A 93 -6.54 4.27 2.11
C GLU A 93 -6.54 4.09 0.59
N LEU A 94 -7.54 3.39 0.04
CA LEU A 94 -7.67 3.14 -1.40
C LEU A 94 -7.87 4.41 -2.20
N THR A 95 -8.72 5.33 -1.72
CA THR A 95 -8.97 6.59 -2.45
C THR A 95 -7.69 7.41 -2.56
N LYS A 96 -6.98 7.59 -1.45
CA LYS A 96 -5.70 8.33 -1.43
C LYS A 96 -4.61 7.64 -2.24
N ALA A 97 -4.53 6.31 -2.16
CA ALA A 97 -3.54 5.55 -2.88
C ALA A 97 -3.78 5.62 -4.40
N ALA A 98 -5.04 5.53 -4.85
CA ALA A 98 -5.40 5.68 -6.26
C ALA A 98 -5.03 7.06 -6.81
N ASP A 99 -5.16 8.11 -5.99
CA ASP A 99 -4.81 9.48 -6.36
C ASP A 99 -3.30 9.78 -6.28
N GLY A 100 -2.47 8.82 -5.82
CA GLY A 100 -1.03 9.02 -5.61
C GLY A 100 -0.67 9.98 -4.47
N ASP A 101 -1.59 10.15 -3.51
CA ASP A 101 -1.35 11.02 -2.37
C ASP A 101 -0.37 10.36 -1.37
N ILE A 102 0.71 11.08 -1.02
CA ILE A 102 1.70 10.70 -0.01
C ILE A 102 1.07 10.50 1.38
N ASN A 103 -0.12 11.06 1.63
CA ASN A 103 -0.89 10.82 2.84
C ASN A 103 -1.41 9.37 2.95
N SER A 104 -1.40 8.58 1.87
CA SER A 104 -1.57 7.13 1.95
C SER A 104 -0.32 6.49 2.56
N TYR A 105 -0.53 5.57 3.49
CA TYR A 105 0.57 4.79 4.07
C TYR A 105 1.32 4.00 2.99
N ALA A 106 0.60 3.41 2.03
CA ALA A 106 1.20 2.60 0.99
C ALA A 106 2.08 3.42 0.03
N VAL A 107 1.57 4.56 -0.46
CA VAL A 107 2.29 5.46 -1.37
C VAL A 107 3.47 6.12 -0.66
N GLY A 108 3.27 6.59 0.58
CA GLY A 108 4.36 7.13 1.40
C GLY A 108 5.48 6.12 1.62
N LYS A 109 5.15 4.84 1.85
CA LYS A 109 6.15 3.78 2.01
C LYS A 109 6.88 3.46 0.70
N ARG A 110 6.19 3.46 -0.44
CA ARG A 110 6.82 3.35 -1.76
C ARG A 110 7.90 4.42 -1.95
N HIS A 111 7.53 5.69 -1.76
CA HIS A 111 8.47 6.81 -1.91
C HIS A 111 9.63 6.76 -0.93
N GLU A 112 9.40 6.34 0.31
CA GLU A 112 10.48 6.17 1.29
C GLU A 112 11.50 5.14 0.81
N VAL A 113 11.04 3.97 0.35
CA VAL A 113 11.89 2.88 -0.11
C VAL A 113 12.67 3.27 -1.36
N GLU A 114 12.00 3.84 -2.36
CA GLU A 114 12.64 4.25 -3.62
C GLU A 114 13.64 5.39 -3.40
N ARG A 115 13.35 6.32 -2.48
CA ARG A 115 14.31 7.38 -2.11
C ARG A 115 15.57 6.79 -1.49
N ILE A 116 15.44 5.80 -0.60
CA ILE A 116 16.59 5.14 0.01
C ILE A 116 17.37 4.33 -1.04
N ALA A 117 16.67 3.68 -1.98
CA ALA A 117 17.30 2.96 -3.09
C ALA A 117 18.07 3.90 -4.02
N ALA A 118 17.50 5.06 -4.36
CA ALA A 118 18.17 6.06 -5.17
C ALA A 118 19.47 6.57 -4.53
N SER A 119 19.49 6.77 -3.21
CA SER A 119 20.69 7.17 -2.46
C SER A 119 21.73 6.05 -2.30
N ALA A 120 21.32 4.79 -2.49
CA ALA A 120 22.17 3.59 -2.33
C ALA A 120 22.68 3.03 -3.67
N ARG A 121 22.55 3.79 -4.76
CA ARG A 121 23.11 3.45 -6.07
C ARG A 121 24.62 3.53 -6.07
#